data_AF-A0A417Z399-F1
#
_entry.id   AF-A0A417Z399-F1
#
_cell.length_a   1.000
_cell.length_b   1.000
_cell.length_c   1.000
_cell.angle_alpha   90.00
_cell.angle_beta   90.00
_cell.angle_gamma   90.00
#
_symmetry.space_group_name_H-M   'P 1'
#
loop_
_entity.id
_entity.type
_entity.pdbx_description
1 polymer ?
#
loop_
_entity_poly.entity_id
_entity_poly.type
_entity_poly.pdbx_seq_one_letter_code
_entity_poly.pdbx_strand_id
1 'polypeptide(L)'
;MSYVRDNGLERARRRRERRSLAILTLCALLVIGSVVFAATFMSQPSKPKAGECPSGTTTSLPPQATFPVNVYNAGGPKGAAGDAADALRTYEFNVGTVSNDPYKKKISSVGEIRFGPGGAQNAKKYVEPRVPGAKLVQDGRDGAGVDVVVGPQFPTLEKAAEKPSASPSCS
;
A
#
# COMPACT_ATOMS: atom_id res chain seq x y z
N MET A 1 -26.11 -27.50 68.23
CA MET A 1 -24.98 -26.62 67.84
C MET A 1 -25.17 -26.18 66.40
N SER A 2 -25.34 -24.89 66.18
CA SER A 2 -25.49 -24.28 64.86
C SER A 2 -24.16 -23.61 64.50
N TYR A 3 -23.45 -24.15 63.51
CA TYR A 3 -22.43 -23.42 62.77
C TYR A 3 -22.29 -24.09 61.40
N VAL A 4 -22.93 -23.52 60.39
CA VAL A 4 -22.45 -23.69 59.02
C VAL A 4 -22.08 -22.31 58.51
N ARG A 5 -20.79 -22.22 58.28
CA ARG A 5 -20.00 -21.04 57.99
C ARG A 5 -19.84 -20.98 56.48
N ASP A 6 -20.85 -20.52 55.75
CA ASP A 6 -20.77 -20.47 54.28
C ASP A 6 -21.35 -19.16 53.70
N ASN A 7 -20.74 -18.02 54.07
CA ASN A 7 -21.13 -16.71 53.53
C ASN A 7 -19.97 -15.97 52.81
N GLY A 8 -18.77 -16.57 52.74
CA GLY A 8 -17.54 -15.89 52.26
C GLY A 8 -17.19 -16.14 50.79
N LEU A 9 -17.37 -17.37 50.30
CA LEU A 9 -16.99 -17.78 48.93
C LEU A 9 -17.90 -17.17 47.87
N GLU A 10 -19.19 -17.01 48.19
CA GLU A 10 -20.19 -16.36 47.34
C GLU A 10 -19.86 -14.89 47.04
N ARG A 11 -19.26 -14.17 47.99
CA ARG A 11 -18.86 -12.76 47.81
C ARG A 11 -17.63 -12.61 46.92
N ALA A 12 -16.73 -13.60 46.93
CA ALA A 12 -15.52 -13.61 46.10
C ALA A 12 -15.81 -13.94 44.63
N ARG A 13 -16.75 -14.86 44.36
CA ARG A 13 -17.23 -15.17 43.00
C ARG A 13 -17.93 -13.97 42.36
N ARG A 14 -18.83 -13.32 43.09
CA ARG A 14 -19.52 -12.09 42.64
C ARG A 14 -18.57 -10.95 42.30
N ARG A 15 -17.43 -10.81 42.99
CA ARG A 15 -16.40 -9.80 42.65
C ARG A 15 -15.65 -10.14 41.37
N ARG A 16 -15.39 -11.43 41.10
CA ARG A 16 -14.73 -11.88 39.85
C ARG A 16 -15.68 -11.78 38.66
N GLU A 17 -16.95 -12.12 38.84
CA GLU A 17 -18.01 -12.00 37.83
C GLU A 17 -18.31 -10.53 37.49
N ARG A 18 -18.37 -9.64 38.50
CA ARG A 18 -18.52 -8.20 38.26
C ARG A 18 -17.32 -7.61 37.52
N ARG A 19 -16.10 -8.10 37.79
CA ARG A 19 -14.88 -7.70 37.08
C ARG A 19 -14.85 -8.23 35.66
N SER A 20 -15.24 -9.48 35.42
CA SER A 20 -15.29 -10.05 34.07
C SER A 20 -16.37 -9.40 33.22
N LEU A 21 -17.55 -9.11 33.80
CA LEU A 21 -18.60 -8.35 33.12
C LEU A 21 -18.14 -6.92 32.80
N ALA A 22 -17.49 -6.23 33.74
CA ALA A 22 -16.95 -4.90 33.50
C ALA A 22 -15.89 -4.87 32.37
N ILE A 23 -15.01 -5.88 32.31
CA ILE A 23 -14.00 -6.00 31.26
C ILE A 23 -14.65 -6.29 29.90
N LEU A 24 -15.62 -7.21 29.84
CA LEU A 24 -16.35 -7.50 28.59
C LEU A 24 -17.12 -6.28 28.09
N THR A 25 -17.76 -5.52 28.99
CA THR A 25 -18.44 -4.26 28.61
C THR A 25 -17.46 -3.21 28.12
N LEU A 26 -16.26 -3.11 28.72
CA LEU A 26 -15.23 -2.18 28.28
C LEU A 26 -14.69 -2.58 26.90
N CYS A 27 -14.40 -3.86 26.67
CA CYS A 27 -13.97 -4.36 25.36
C CYS A 27 -15.03 -4.10 24.28
N ALA A 28 -16.31 -4.31 24.58
CA ALA A 28 -17.39 -4.02 23.64
C ALA A 28 -17.49 -2.52 23.31
N LEU A 29 -17.37 -1.64 24.31
CA LEU A 29 -17.35 -0.19 24.10
C LEU A 29 -16.13 0.28 23.29
N LEU A 30 -14.96 -0.34 23.49
CA LEU A 30 -13.76 -0.05 22.70
C LEU A 30 -13.90 -0.50 21.24
N VAL A 31 -14.50 -1.67 20.99
CA VAL A 31 -14.77 -2.16 19.62
C VAL A 31 -15.78 -1.25 18.93
N ILE A 32 -16.90 -0.92 19.58
CA ILE A 32 -17.92 -0.02 19.03
C ILE A 32 -17.33 1.38 18.80
N GLY A 33 -16.56 1.91 19.76
CA GLY A 33 -15.87 3.19 19.62
C GLY A 33 -14.89 3.21 18.45
N SER A 34 -14.15 2.12 18.22
CA SER A 34 -13.23 2.00 17.08
C SER A 34 -13.94 1.95 15.72
N VAL A 35 -15.10 1.29 15.63
CA VAL A 35 -15.91 1.22 14.40
C VAL A 35 -16.55 2.59 14.10
N VAL A 36 -17.07 3.28 15.11
CA VAL A 36 -17.61 4.65 14.96
C VAL A 36 -16.50 5.63 14.57
N PHE A 37 -15.33 5.53 15.19
CA PHE A 37 -14.16 6.34 14.82
C PHE A 37 -13.74 6.09 13.37
N ALA A 38 -13.66 4.84 12.91
CA ALA A 38 -13.37 4.51 11.51
C ALA A 38 -14.44 5.05 10.54
N ALA A 39 -15.72 5.07 10.92
CA ALA A 39 -16.79 5.64 10.10
C ALA A 39 -16.69 7.18 9.97
N THR A 40 -16.14 7.89 10.97
CA THR A 40 -15.90 9.34 10.88
C THR A 40 -14.76 9.72 9.91
N PHE A 41 -13.83 8.82 9.61
CA PHE A 41 -12.83 9.01 8.52
C PHE A 41 -13.38 8.72 7.12
N MET A 42 -14.52 8.03 7.01
CA MET A 42 -15.19 7.77 5.73
C MET A 42 -16.20 8.84 5.32
N SER A 43 -16.54 9.78 6.20
CA SER A 43 -17.55 10.82 5.95
C SER A 43 -16.95 12.22 6.06
N GLN A 44 -16.22 12.66 5.04
CA GLN A 44 -15.91 14.10 4.92
C GLN A 44 -17.13 14.82 4.30
N PRO A 45 -17.65 15.88 4.96
CA PRO A 45 -18.84 16.59 4.52
C PRO A 45 -18.57 17.48 3.30
N SER A 46 -19.50 17.44 2.36
CA SER A 46 -19.61 18.38 1.24
C SER A 46 -19.65 19.83 1.75
N LYS A 47 -18.81 20.72 1.20
CA LYS A 47 -18.99 22.18 1.34
C LYS A 47 -19.17 22.87 -0.02
N PRO A 48 -20.20 23.72 -0.19
CA PRO A 48 -20.51 24.37 -1.46
C PRO A 48 -19.86 25.77 -1.65
N LYS A 49 -19.30 25.94 -2.86
CA LYS A 49 -19.29 27.07 -3.83
C LYS A 49 -18.71 28.46 -3.49
N ALA A 50 -17.68 28.85 -4.26
CA ALA A 50 -17.54 30.20 -4.84
C ALA A 50 -16.66 30.16 -6.13
N GLY A 51 -17.16 30.75 -7.22
CA GLY A 51 -16.40 31.16 -8.42
C GLY A 51 -16.38 30.21 -9.63
N GLU A 52 -17.02 30.61 -10.72
CA GLU A 52 -17.22 29.89 -11.98
C GLU A 52 -15.93 29.52 -12.76
N CYS A 53 -15.87 28.26 -13.24
CA CYS A 53 -15.45 27.80 -14.59
C CYS A 53 -15.83 26.30 -14.70
N PRO A 54 -16.30 25.76 -15.83
CA PRO A 54 -16.72 24.36 -15.94
C PRO A 54 -15.51 23.42 -15.97
N SER A 55 -14.83 23.25 -14.84
CA SER A 55 -13.74 22.28 -14.67
C SER A 55 -14.31 20.98 -14.11
N GLY A 56 -15.01 20.24 -14.96
CA GLY A 56 -15.32 18.85 -14.71
C GLY A 56 -14.08 17.99 -14.97
N THR A 57 -13.26 17.76 -13.95
CA THR A 57 -12.35 16.62 -13.94
C THR A 57 -12.33 16.07 -12.52
N THR A 58 -13.12 15.03 -12.30
CA THR A 58 -12.76 14.02 -11.29
C THR A 58 -11.33 13.57 -11.64
N THR A 59 -10.34 14.01 -10.88
CA THR A 59 -8.97 13.47 -11.00
C THR A 59 -9.04 12.02 -10.54
N SER A 60 -9.42 11.14 -11.47
CA SER A 60 -9.20 9.71 -11.34
C SER A 60 -7.70 9.55 -11.22
N LEU A 61 -7.25 8.98 -10.10
CA LEU A 61 -5.86 8.63 -9.92
C LEU A 61 -5.39 7.77 -11.11
N PRO A 62 -4.21 8.01 -11.69
CA PRO A 62 -3.69 7.18 -12.76
C PRO A 62 -3.68 5.71 -12.32
N PRO A 63 -4.02 4.74 -13.19
CA PRO A 63 -4.02 3.33 -12.81
C PRO A 63 -2.69 2.86 -12.19
N GLN A 64 -1.58 3.49 -12.58
CA GLN A 64 -0.21 3.19 -12.15
C GLN A 64 0.05 3.56 -10.67
N ALA A 65 -0.74 4.50 -10.11
CA ALA A 65 -0.67 4.88 -8.71
C ALA A 65 -1.60 4.03 -7.80
N THR A 66 -2.43 3.15 -8.37
CA THR A 66 -3.39 2.35 -7.60
C THR A 66 -2.80 1.09 -6.97
N PHE A 67 -1.60 0.66 -7.40
CA PHE A 67 -0.92 -0.53 -6.88
C PHE A 67 0.54 -0.24 -6.51
N PRO A 68 1.09 -0.91 -5.49
CA PRO A 68 2.47 -0.68 -5.07
C PRO A 68 3.45 -1.31 -6.06
N VAL A 69 4.50 -0.54 -6.39
CA VAL A 69 5.66 -1.04 -7.13
C VAL A 69 6.90 -0.97 -6.25
N ASN A 70 7.56 -2.10 -6.05
CA ASN A 70 8.85 -2.14 -5.36
C ASN A 70 9.98 -2.27 -6.38
N VAL A 71 11.16 -1.75 -6.06
CA VAL A 71 12.34 -1.84 -6.91
C VAL A 71 13.48 -2.47 -6.12
N TYR A 72 13.99 -3.60 -6.62
CA TYR A 72 15.04 -4.36 -5.96
C TYR A 72 16.29 -4.49 -6.83
N ASN A 73 17.48 -4.32 -6.25
CA ASN A 73 18.74 -4.59 -6.94
C ASN A 73 19.19 -6.04 -6.72
N ALA A 74 19.32 -6.82 -7.80
CA ALA A 74 19.79 -8.21 -7.81
C ALA A 74 21.11 -8.43 -8.58
N GLY A 75 21.89 -7.36 -8.81
CA GLY A 75 23.19 -7.46 -9.49
C GLY A 75 23.55 -6.26 -10.38
N GLY A 76 22.70 -5.23 -10.43
CA GLY A 76 22.98 -3.97 -11.11
C GLY A 76 24.00 -3.09 -10.38
N PRO A 77 24.54 -2.07 -11.05
CA PRO A 77 25.47 -1.12 -10.45
C PRO A 77 24.87 -0.42 -9.22
N LYS A 78 25.74 0.10 -8.34
CA LYS A 78 25.31 0.82 -7.14
C LYS A 78 24.42 2.00 -7.55
N GLY A 79 23.23 2.09 -6.96
CA GLY A 79 22.26 3.15 -7.24
C GLY A 79 21.20 2.80 -8.29
N ALA A 80 21.39 1.72 -9.07
CA ALA A 80 20.49 1.40 -10.20
C ALA A 80 19.01 1.21 -9.80
N ALA A 81 18.73 0.62 -8.63
CA ALA A 81 17.36 0.51 -8.13
C ALA A 81 16.75 1.87 -7.73
N GLY A 82 17.56 2.80 -7.26
CA GLY A 82 17.14 4.19 -6.99
C GLY A 82 16.80 4.92 -8.28
N ASP A 83 17.68 4.83 -9.28
CA ASP A 83 17.47 5.48 -10.58
C ASP A 83 16.22 4.95 -11.29
N ALA A 84 16.02 3.63 -11.26
CA ALA A 84 14.81 3.00 -11.80
C ALA A 84 13.55 3.42 -11.03
N ALA A 85 13.62 3.50 -9.69
CA ALA A 85 12.53 4.00 -8.87
C ALA A 85 12.16 5.45 -9.20
N ASP A 86 13.16 6.32 -9.39
CA ASP A 86 12.93 7.72 -9.75
C ASP A 86 12.29 7.85 -11.12
N ALA A 87 12.72 7.07 -12.10
CA ALA A 87 12.07 7.03 -13.40
C ALA A 87 10.60 6.58 -13.29
N LEU A 88 10.31 5.53 -12.53
CA LEU A 88 8.93 5.09 -12.31
C LEU A 88 8.08 6.14 -11.58
N ARG A 89 8.65 6.89 -10.63
CA ARG A 89 7.92 8.01 -9.98
C ARG A 89 7.49 9.08 -10.98
N THR A 90 8.29 9.37 -12.01
CA THR A 90 7.90 10.34 -13.05
C THR A 90 6.68 9.91 -13.87
N TYR A 91 6.42 8.60 -13.96
CA TYR A 91 5.20 8.05 -14.58
C TYR A 91 4.03 7.90 -13.60
N GLU A 92 4.12 8.53 -12.43
CA GLU A 92 3.09 8.51 -11.39
C GLU A 92 2.85 7.10 -10.81
N PHE A 93 3.87 6.22 -10.77
CA PHE A 93 3.77 4.95 -10.06
C PHE A 93 3.83 5.16 -8.54
N ASN A 94 3.06 4.36 -7.81
CA ASN A 94 3.17 4.28 -6.35
C ASN A 94 4.38 3.42 -5.95
N VAL A 95 5.57 4.02 -6.01
CA VAL A 95 6.82 3.33 -5.67
C VAL A 95 6.97 3.22 -4.15
N GLY A 96 6.95 1.99 -3.65
CA GLY A 96 7.09 1.67 -2.22
C GLY A 96 8.54 1.44 -1.83
N THR A 97 8.96 0.18 -1.83
CA THR A 97 10.28 -0.22 -1.34
C THR A 97 11.35 -0.08 -2.42
N VAL A 98 12.51 0.50 -2.06
CA VAL A 98 13.72 0.50 -2.89
C VAL A 98 14.86 -0.09 -2.08
N SER A 99 15.34 -1.28 -2.46
CA SER A 99 16.39 -1.98 -1.69
C SER A 99 17.16 -3.00 -2.52
N ASN A 100 18.03 -3.79 -1.89
CA ASN A 100 18.61 -4.97 -2.53
C ASN A 100 17.61 -6.14 -2.50
N ASP A 101 17.70 -7.05 -3.48
CA ASP A 101 16.81 -8.21 -3.59
C ASP A 101 16.96 -9.12 -2.35
N PRO A 102 15.89 -9.29 -1.54
CA PRO A 102 15.95 -10.12 -0.34
C PRO A 102 16.25 -11.58 -0.65
N TYR A 103 15.88 -12.06 -1.84
CA TYR A 103 16.13 -13.44 -2.25
C TYR A 103 17.58 -13.70 -2.65
N LYS A 104 18.42 -12.66 -2.77
CA LYS A 104 19.84 -12.76 -3.17
C LYS A 104 20.04 -13.63 -4.42
N LYS A 105 19.03 -13.67 -5.29
CA LYS A 105 19.05 -14.47 -6.51
C LYS A 105 20.03 -13.83 -7.49
N LYS A 106 20.92 -14.64 -8.07
CA LYS A 106 21.83 -14.15 -9.12
C LYS A 106 21.05 -14.05 -10.43
N ILE A 107 20.74 -12.82 -10.82
CA ILE A 107 20.22 -12.52 -12.16
C ILE A 107 21.41 -12.18 -13.05
N SER A 108 21.56 -12.87 -14.18
CA SER A 108 22.59 -12.58 -15.19
C SER A 108 22.06 -11.76 -16.37
N SER A 109 20.73 -11.59 -16.47
CA SER A 109 20.06 -10.84 -17.52
C SER A 109 19.77 -9.39 -17.12
N VAL A 110 19.02 -8.68 -17.97
CA VAL A 110 18.48 -7.33 -17.73
C VAL A 110 17.81 -7.21 -16.36
N GLY A 111 16.85 -8.09 -16.06
CA GLY A 111 16.07 -8.04 -14.81
C GLY A 111 14.86 -8.95 -14.85
N GLU A 112 14.06 -8.90 -13.79
CA GLU A 112 12.78 -9.63 -13.66
C GLU A 112 11.68 -8.68 -13.19
N ILE A 113 10.45 -8.87 -13.66
CA ILE A 113 9.24 -8.24 -13.13
C ILE A 113 8.49 -9.33 -12.38
N ARG A 114 8.53 -9.31 -11.05
CA ARG A 114 7.91 -10.33 -10.20
C ARG A 114 6.54 -9.89 -9.74
N PHE A 115 5.53 -10.75 -9.89
CA PHE A 115 4.15 -10.43 -9.52
C PHE A 115 3.36 -11.66 -9.08
N GLY A 116 2.32 -11.41 -8.29
CA GLY A 116 1.32 -12.40 -7.92
C GLY A 116 0.18 -12.49 -8.94
N PRO A 117 -0.75 -13.45 -8.80
CA PRO A 117 -1.93 -13.55 -9.66
C PRO A 117 -2.74 -12.25 -9.73
N GLY A 118 -2.87 -11.52 -8.61
CA GLY A 118 -3.58 -10.23 -8.56
C GLY A 118 -2.84 -9.08 -9.24
N GLY A 119 -1.52 -9.19 -9.42
CA GLY A 119 -0.66 -8.17 -10.06
C GLY A 119 -0.36 -8.44 -11.52
N ALA A 120 -0.79 -9.57 -12.08
CA ALA A 120 -0.43 -10.00 -13.44
C ALA A 120 -0.84 -9.00 -14.54
N GLN A 121 -2.04 -8.44 -14.43
CA GLN A 121 -2.49 -7.41 -15.37
C GLN A 121 -1.71 -6.10 -15.21
N ASN A 122 -1.39 -5.73 -13.96
CA ASN A 122 -0.64 -4.51 -13.67
C ASN A 122 0.78 -4.59 -14.21
N ALA A 123 1.43 -5.73 -14.01
CA ALA A 123 2.78 -5.99 -14.51
C ALA A 123 2.84 -5.88 -16.04
N LYS A 124 1.95 -6.56 -16.76
CA LYS A 124 1.94 -6.58 -18.24
C LYS A 124 1.54 -5.24 -18.84
N LYS A 125 0.52 -4.58 -18.29
CA LYS A 125 -0.07 -3.39 -18.92
C LYS A 125 0.70 -2.10 -18.59
N TYR A 126 1.25 -1.99 -17.39
CA TYR A 126 1.84 -0.75 -16.91
C TYR A 126 3.35 -0.85 -16.71
N VAL A 127 3.85 -1.93 -16.11
CA VAL A 127 5.27 -2.03 -15.73
C VAL A 127 6.16 -2.53 -16.88
N GLU A 128 5.75 -3.59 -17.58
CA GLU A 128 6.51 -4.19 -18.69
C GLU A 128 6.86 -3.18 -19.79
N PRO A 129 5.97 -2.27 -20.24
CA PRO A 129 6.33 -1.26 -21.24
C PRO A 129 7.38 -0.25 -20.76
N ARG A 130 7.60 -0.13 -19.45
CA ARG A 130 8.58 0.80 -18.86
C ARG A 130 9.92 0.14 -18.59
N VAL A 131 9.99 -1.18 -18.62
CA VAL A 131 11.18 -1.96 -18.27
C VAL A 131 11.53 -2.92 -19.40
N PRO A 132 12.06 -2.41 -20.53
CA PRO A 132 12.33 -3.23 -21.70
C PRO A 132 13.36 -4.32 -21.40
N GLY A 133 13.07 -5.55 -21.84
CA GLY A 133 13.97 -6.70 -21.70
C GLY A 133 13.95 -7.41 -20.34
N ALA A 134 13.17 -6.91 -19.36
CA ALA A 134 12.96 -7.65 -18.12
C ALA A 134 11.99 -8.83 -18.33
N LYS A 135 12.24 -9.94 -17.63
CA LYS A 135 11.41 -11.14 -17.72
C LYS A 135 10.23 -11.08 -16.75
N LEU A 136 9.03 -11.33 -17.23
CA LEU A 136 7.85 -11.52 -16.37
C LEU A 136 7.98 -12.84 -15.59
N VAL A 137 7.90 -12.76 -14.26
CA VAL A 137 7.98 -13.93 -13.37
C VAL A 137 6.80 -13.89 -12.40
N GLN A 138 5.95 -14.92 -12.47
CA GLN A 138 4.88 -15.08 -11.48
C GLN A 138 5.41 -15.91 -10.31
N ASP A 139 5.49 -15.34 -9.11
CA ASP A 139 6.11 -15.98 -7.94
C ASP A 139 5.11 -16.47 -6.89
N GLY A 140 3.81 -16.42 -7.21
CA GLY A 140 2.74 -17.00 -6.38
C GLY A 140 2.39 -16.17 -5.14
N ARG A 141 2.97 -14.98 -4.96
CA ARG A 141 2.56 -14.05 -3.89
C ARG A 141 1.10 -13.63 -4.03
N ASP A 142 0.49 -13.26 -2.91
CA ASP A 142 -0.83 -12.63 -2.91
C ASP A 142 -0.75 -11.12 -3.18
N GLY A 143 -1.88 -10.54 -3.60
CA GLY A 143 -2.03 -9.10 -3.81
C GLY A 143 -1.73 -8.62 -5.24
N ALA A 144 -1.86 -7.30 -5.44
CA ALA A 144 -1.76 -6.63 -6.74
C ALA A 144 -0.42 -5.94 -6.99
N GLY A 145 0.52 -6.06 -6.06
CA GLY A 145 1.83 -5.42 -6.12
C GLY A 145 2.75 -6.06 -7.16
N VAL A 146 3.69 -5.24 -7.65
CA VAL A 146 4.67 -5.65 -8.66
C VAL A 146 6.07 -5.27 -8.19
N ASP A 147 7.02 -6.18 -8.32
CA ASP A 147 8.42 -5.90 -8.03
C ASP A 147 9.22 -5.82 -9.33
N VAL A 148 9.94 -4.72 -9.51
CA VAL A 148 10.92 -4.55 -10.57
C VAL A 148 12.29 -4.91 -10.01
N VAL A 149 12.87 -5.99 -10.52
CA VAL A 149 14.16 -6.50 -10.08
C VAL A 149 15.21 -6.18 -11.13
N VAL A 150 16.16 -5.33 -10.72
CA VAL A 150 17.23 -4.78 -11.54
C VAL A 150 18.40 -5.75 -11.56
N GLY A 151 18.73 -6.25 -12.76
CA GLY A 151 19.89 -7.10 -13.00
C GLY A 151 21.14 -6.32 -13.45
N PRO A 152 22.25 -7.01 -13.70
CA PRO A 152 23.52 -6.40 -14.12
C PRO A 152 23.44 -5.68 -15.47
N GLN A 153 22.55 -6.11 -16.37
CA GLN A 153 22.39 -5.55 -17.71
C GLN A 153 21.19 -4.59 -17.80
N PHE A 154 20.70 -4.10 -16.66
CA PHE A 154 19.49 -3.27 -16.62
C PHE A 154 19.75 -1.92 -17.30
N PRO A 155 18.93 -1.52 -18.29
CA PRO A 155 19.09 -0.24 -18.96
C PRO A 155 18.65 0.91 -18.06
N THR A 156 19.17 2.10 -18.32
CA THR A 156 18.60 3.32 -17.75
C THR A 156 17.18 3.49 -18.26
N LEU A 157 16.22 3.61 -17.34
CA LEU A 157 14.82 3.83 -17.71
C LEU A 157 14.63 5.27 -18.18
N GLU A 158 13.80 5.43 -19.21
CA GLU A 158 13.34 6.75 -19.63
C GLU A 158 12.52 7.38 -18.51
N LYS A 159 12.63 8.71 -18.37
CA LYS A 159 11.75 9.48 -17.47
C LYS A 159 10.59 10.01 -18.29
N ALA A 160 9.42 10.13 -17.67
CA ALA A 160 8.28 10.78 -18.30
C ALA A 160 8.68 12.20 -18.71
N ALA A 161 8.25 12.61 -19.92
CA ALA A 161 8.42 13.99 -20.34
C ALA A 161 7.73 14.91 -19.34
N GLU A 162 8.44 15.94 -18.89
CA GLU A 162 7.86 16.95 -18.01
C GLU A 162 6.66 17.56 -18.73
N LYS A 163 5.46 17.43 -18.14
CA LYS A 163 4.26 18.07 -18.70
C LYS A 163 4.58 19.55 -18.78
N PRO A 164 4.47 20.22 -19.95
CA PRO A 164 4.67 21.66 -20.02
C PRO A 164 3.71 22.29 -19.00
N SER A 165 4.27 23.09 -18.08
CA SER A 165 3.51 23.87 -17.11
C SER A 165 2.66 24.87 -17.88
N ALA A 166 1.51 24.44 -18.38
CA ALA A 166 0.46 25.33 -18.82
C ALA A 166 -0.14 25.92 -17.55
N SER A 167 0.46 27.01 -17.08
CA SER A 167 -0.27 27.98 -16.26
C SER A 167 -1.48 28.40 -17.09
N PRO A 168 -2.73 28.14 -16.69
CA PRO A 168 -3.85 28.80 -17.33
C PRO A 168 -3.82 30.26 -16.86
N SER A 169 -3.07 31.12 -17.56
CA SER A 169 -3.28 32.55 -17.47
C SER A 169 -4.61 32.84 -18.18
N CYS A 170 -5.69 32.92 -17.41
CA CYS A 170 -6.89 33.59 -17.90
C CYS A 170 -6.68 35.10 -17.71
N SER A 171 -6.72 35.79 -18.85
CA SER A 171 -6.69 37.25 -19.00
C SER A 171 -7.93 37.93 -18.45
#